data_AF-A0A352FNK9-F1
#
_entry.id   AF-A0A352FNK9-F1
#
_cell.length_a   1.000
_cell.length_b   1.000
_cell.length_c   1.000
_cell.angle_alpha   90.00
_cell.angle_beta   90.00
_cell.angle_gamma   90.00
#
_symmetry.space_group_name_H-M   'P 1'
#
loop_
_entity.id
_entity.type
_entity.pdbx_description
1 polymer ?
#
loop_
_entity_poly.entity_id
_entity_poly.type
_entity_poly.pdbx_seq_one_letter_code
_entity_poly.pdbx_strand_id
1 'polypeptide(L)'
;DARLNYDELTWAWFDHFLRGDNNGILEKIPRVRYFTMGINKWQSSDTWPPKGAQPVTFFLSSGGNANTLNGDGALSDSAPATDSGDKFDYDPMNPVPSYGGNVCCTGNAVQGGAFDQRKMEERKDILVYSTEPLKEGIELSGPIEVTLYVSSDVKDTDITVKLIDVYPDGRAYNLDETIQRLRYRNGYDKPLAWMEAGKVYKVALQPMNTSNFFETGHRIRLEVSSSNFPRFDRNLNTGGRNYDEAAGVVAHNVVHHSKQYPSEVKITVVRK
;
A
#
# COMPACT_ATOMS: atom_id res chain seq x y z
N ASP A 1 2.65 11.72 21.23
CA ASP A 1 2.27 10.89 22.39
C ASP A 1 3.19 11.26 23.55
N ALA A 2 2.67 11.92 24.58
CA ALA A 2 3.46 12.43 25.71
C ALA A 2 3.94 11.33 26.68
N ARG A 3 3.60 10.06 26.42
CA ARG A 3 4.01 8.92 27.27
C ARG A 3 5.48 8.53 27.10
N LEU A 4 6.12 8.92 25.99
CA LEU A 4 7.52 8.62 25.72
C LEU A 4 8.33 9.91 25.70
N ASN A 5 9.29 10.01 26.61
CA ASN A 5 10.31 11.05 26.58
C ASN A 5 11.35 10.69 25.50
N TYR A 6 11.10 11.13 24.26
CA TYR A 6 11.97 10.80 23.12
C TYR A 6 13.38 11.35 23.31
N ASP A 7 13.52 12.57 23.84
CA ASP A 7 14.84 13.19 24.07
C ASP A 7 15.66 12.36 25.06
N GLU A 8 15.07 11.95 26.19
CA GLU A 8 15.74 11.10 27.17
C GLU A 8 16.11 9.73 26.60
N LEU A 9 15.23 9.10 25.82
CA LEU A 9 15.53 7.83 25.15
C LEU A 9 16.70 7.98 24.18
N THR A 10 16.70 9.05 23.38
CA THR A 10 17.75 9.34 22.40
C THR A 10 19.09 9.65 23.08
N TRP A 11 19.08 10.49 24.12
CA TRP A 11 20.31 10.81 24.86
C TRP A 11 20.85 9.59 25.59
N ALA A 12 20.02 8.83 26.31
CA ALA A 12 20.48 7.62 26.98
C ALA A 12 21.08 6.59 26.01
N TRP A 13 20.54 6.47 24.79
CA TRP A 13 21.15 5.65 23.76
C TRP A 13 22.53 6.16 23.33
N PHE A 14 22.66 7.47 23.05
CA PHE A 14 23.95 8.06 22.69
C PHE A 14 24.97 8.00 23.82
N ASP A 15 24.55 8.20 25.06
CA ASP A 15 25.39 8.10 26.24
C ASP A 15 26.01 6.70 26.35
N HIS A 16 25.19 5.67 26.10
CA HIS A 16 25.66 4.29 26.10
C HIS A 16 26.68 4.02 24.99
N PHE A 17 26.37 4.35 23.72
CA PHE A 17 27.20 3.96 22.58
C PHE A 17 28.35 4.94 22.25
N LEU A 18 28.19 6.23 22.55
CA LEU A 18 29.14 7.27 22.19
C LEU A 18 29.99 7.74 23.38
N ARG A 19 29.46 7.69 24.61
CA ARG A 19 30.23 8.02 25.83
C ARG A 19 30.72 6.79 26.59
N GLY A 20 30.17 5.60 26.30
CA GLY A 20 30.51 4.37 27.01
C GLY A 20 29.83 4.26 28.38
N ASP A 21 28.77 5.04 28.61
CA ASP A 21 28.07 5.07 29.89
C ASP A 21 27.31 3.75 30.11
N ASN A 22 27.52 3.12 31.27
CA ASN A 22 26.72 1.97 31.69
C ASN A 22 25.40 2.42 32.36
N ASN A 23 24.54 3.08 31.59
CA ASN A 23 23.28 3.68 32.08
C ASN A 23 22.08 2.70 32.11
N GLY A 24 22.32 1.44 31.72
CA GLY A 24 21.32 0.37 31.70
C GLY A 24 20.17 0.58 30.70
N ILE A 25 20.41 1.35 29.62
CA ILE A 25 19.35 1.65 28.64
C ILE A 25 18.92 0.40 27.87
N LEU A 26 19.85 -0.50 27.55
CA LEU A 26 19.59 -1.71 26.76
C LEU A 26 18.65 -2.69 27.47
N GLU A 27 18.62 -2.68 28.80
CA GLU A 27 17.74 -3.50 29.62
C GLU A 27 16.35 -2.87 29.80
N LYS A 28 16.24 -1.54 29.61
CA LYS A 28 15.00 -0.77 29.82
C LYS A 28 14.16 -0.63 28.56
N ILE A 29 14.76 -0.76 27.38
CA ILE A 29 14.05 -0.62 26.11
C ILE A 29 13.93 -1.98 25.41
N PRO A 30 12.75 -2.32 24.85
CA PRO A 30 12.63 -3.49 24.01
C PRO A 30 13.36 -3.25 22.69
N ARG A 31 13.77 -4.34 22.04
CA ARG A 31 14.44 -4.26 20.73
C ARG A 31 13.54 -3.66 19.64
N VAL A 32 12.25 -3.94 19.69
CA VAL A 32 11.22 -3.33 18.84
C VAL A 32 10.08 -2.82 19.72
N ARG A 33 9.69 -1.57 19.53
CA ARG A 33 8.49 -0.96 20.12
C ARG A 33 7.65 -0.39 18.98
N TYR A 34 6.38 -0.76 18.90
CA TYR A 34 5.49 -0.37 17.82
C TYR A 34 4.10 -0.04 18.37
N PHE A 35 3.38 0.83 17.66
CA PHE A 35 2.02 1.20 18.03
C PHE A 35 1.04 0.46 17.12
N THR A 36 0.18 -0.36 17.71
CA THR A 36 -0.85 -1.09 16.98
C THR A 36 -2.10 -0.24 16.94
N MET A 37 -2.38 0.29 15.75
CA MET A 37 -3.60 1.03 15.41
C MET A 37 -4.83 0.11 15.52
N GLY A 38 -6.03 0.69 15.50
CA GLY A 38 -7.27 -0.03 15.80
C GLY A 38 -7.47 -0.18 17.31
N ILE A 39 -6.65 -1.02 17.97
CA ILE A 39 -6.66 -1.15 19.44
C ILE A 39 -5.94 0.01 20.16
N ASN A 40 -5.18 0.81 19.41
CA ASN A 40 -4.48 2.01 19.88
C ASN A 40 -3.56 1.77 21.09
N LYS A 41 -2.73 0.71 21.02
CA LYS A 41 -1.82 0.32 22.11
C LYS A 41 -0.39 0.21 21.63
N TRP A 42 0.54 0.65 22.48
CA TRP A 42 1.95 0.32 22.31
C TRP A 42 2.18 -1.15 22.64
N GLN A 43 2.90 -1.83 21.76
CA GLN A 43 3.35 -3.20 21.91
C GLN A 43 4.87 -3.26 21.74
N SER A 44 5.47 -4.38 22.14
CA SER A 44 6.90 -4.62 22.01
C SER A 44 7.19 -6.02 21.51
N SER A 45 8.33 -6.20 20.84
CA SER A 45 8.82 -7.50 20.42
C SER A 45 10.35 -7.51 20.33
N ASP A 46 10.94 -8.71 20.32
CA ASP A 46 12.37 -8.89 20.10
C ASP A 46 12.74 -8.90 18.61
N THR A 47 11.75 -9.07 17.73
CA THR A 47 11.92 -9.16 16.28
C THR A 47 10.88 -8.30 15.57
N TRP A 48 11.18 -7.94 14.32
CA TRP A 48 10.19 -7.46 13.37
C TRP A 48 10.25 -8.35 12.13
N PRO A 49 9.14 -9.01 11.73
CA PRO A 49 7.81 -8.99 12.34
C PRO A 49 7.75 -9.54 13.78
N PRO A 50 6.70 -9.23 14.58
CA PRO A 50 6.55 -9.76 15.92
C PRO A 50 6.45 -11.30 15.94
N LYS A 51 6.85 -11.93 17.05
CA LYS A 51 6.72 -13.38 17.23
C LYS A 51 5.27 -13.85 17.02
N GLY A 52 5.10 -14.93 16.27
CA GLY A 52 3.77 -15.48 15.92
C GLY A 52 3.15 -14.84 14.67
N ALA A 53 3.77 -13.82 14.10
CA ALA A 53 3.37 -13.27 12.81
C ALA A 53 3.63 -14.27 11.67
N GLN A 54 2.64 -14.44 10.80
CA GLN A 54 2.68 -15.35 9.65
C GLN A 54 2.13 -14.66 8.40
N PRO A 55 2.70 -14.93 7.21
CA PRO A 55 2.15 -14.41 5.97
C PRO A 55 0.79 -15.05 5.64
N VAL A 56 -0.17 -14.24 5.25
CA VAL A 56 -1.47 -14.65 4.68
C VAL A 56 -1.62 -13.96 3.34
N THR A 57 -1.96 -14.72 2.30
CA THR A 57 -2.13 -14.20 0.95
C THR A 57 -3.60 -14.11 0.60
N PHE A 58 -4.00 -12.95 0.07
CA PHE A 58 -5.27 -12.78 -0.63
C PHE A 58 -5.01 -12.49 -2.10
N PHE A 59 -5.84 -13.05 -2.97
CA PHE A 59 -5.82 -12.81 -4.41
C PHE A 59 -6.92 -11.81 -4.78
N LEU A 60 -6.62 -10.95 -5.75
CA LEU A 60 -7.61 -10.07 -6.34
C LEU A 60 -8.56 -10.89 -7.21
N SER A 61 -9.83 -10.52 -7.22
CA SER A 61 -10.86 -11.09 -8.09
C SER A 61 -11.98 -10.09 -8.33
N SER A 62 -12.63 -10.18 -9.49
CA SER A 62 -13.78 -9.34 -9.86
C SER A 62 -14.47 -9.94 -11.10
N GLY A 63 -15.63 -9.39 -11.47
CA GLY A 63 -16.27 -9.64 -12.77
C GLY A 63 -15.78 -8.69 -13.88
N GLY A 64 -14.67 -7.99 -13.67
CA GLY A 64 -14.16 -6.91 -14.52
C GLY A 64 -14.74 -5.53 -14.18
N ASN A 65 -15.34 -5.37 -13.00
CA ASN A 65 -15.99 -4.13 -12.57
C ASN A 65 -15.53 -3.70 -11.16
N ALA A 66 -14.25 -3.86 -10.82
CA ALA A 66 -13.72 -3.41 -9.52
C ALA A 66 -13.60 -1.88 -9.39
N ASN A 67 -13.93 -1.10 -10.43
CA ASN A 67 -13.88 0.36 -10.38
C ASN A 67 -14.85 0.90 -9.31
N THR A 68 -14.35 1.84 -8.51
CA THR A 68 -15.07 2.52 -7.42
C THR A 68 -15.44 1.64 -6.22
N LEU A 69 -15.83 2.27 -5.11
CA LEU A 69 -16.35 1.58 -3.91
C LEU A 69 -17.61 0.74 -4.15
N ASN A 70 -18.31 0.96 -5.27
CA ASN A 70 -19.51 0.22 -5.65
C ASN A 70 -19.23 -0.92 -6.64
N GLY A 71 -17.95 -1.17 -6.96
CA GLY A 71 -17.52 -2.25 -7.83
C GLY A 71 -17.65 -3.64 -7.19
N ASP A 72 -17.32 -4.67 -7.96
CA ASP A 72 -17.40 -6.09 -7.56
C ASP A 72 -16.03 -6.69 -7.17
N GLY A 73 -15.03 -5.84 -6.89
CA GLY A 73 -13.69 -6.27 -6.53
C GLY A 73 -13.64 -6.92 -5.14
N ALA A 74 -13.08 -8.12 -5.08
CA ALA A 74 -12.95 -8.93 -3.88
C ALA A 74 -11.51 -9.40 -3.64
N LEU A 75 -11.15 -9.55 -2.37
CA LEU A 75 -9.94 -10.23 -1.90
C LEU A 75 -10.32 -11.62 -1.38
N SER A 76 -9.78 -12.68 -1.99
CA SER A 76 -10.14 -14.07 -1.71
C SER A 76 -8.93 -14.97 -1.45
N ASP A 77 -9.13 -16.11 -0.79
CA ASP A 77 -8.05 -17.07 -0.46
C ASP A 77 -7.52 -17.86 -1.67
N SER A 78 -8.17 -17.73 -2.83
CA SER A 78 -7.71 -18.37 -4.07
C SER A 78 -7.91 -17.46 -5.28
N ALA A 79 -7.00 -17.60 -6.25
CA ALA A 79 -7.05 -16.86 -7.50
C ALA A 79 -8.24 -17.32 -8.37
N PRO A 80 -8.92 -16.40 -9.08
CA PRO A 80 -10.03 -16.76 -9.96
C PRO A 80 -9.57 -17.62 -11.14
N ALA A 81 -10.47 -18.47 -11.67
CA ALA A 81 -10.11 -19.40 -12.73
C ALA A 81 -9.81 -18.71 -14.07
N THR A 82 -10.58 -17.70 -14.40
CA THR A 82 -10.55 -16.97 -15.68
C THR A 82 -10.15 -15.52 -15.46
N ASP A 83 -9.42 -14.95 -16.41
CA ASP A 83 -9.04 -13.55 -16.36
C ASP A 83 -10.20 -12.66 -16.78
N SER A 84 -10.61 -11.75 -15.89
CA SER A 84 -11.63 -10.71 -16.14
C SER A 84 -11.04 -9.37 -15.75
N GLY A 85 -9.85 -9.06 -16.27
CA GLY A 85 -9.04 -7.93 -15.80
C GLY A 85 -9.79 -6.60 -15.76
N ASP A 86 -9.60 -5.89 -14.65
CA ASP A 86 -10.24 -4.61 -14.38
C ASP A 86 -9.52 -3.48 -15.12
N LYS A 87 -10.30 -2.68 -15.86
CA LYS A 87 -9.77 -1.63 -16.74
C LYS A 87 -10.00 -0.27 -16.13
N PHE A 88 -9.03 0.62 -16.28
CA PHE A 88 -9.19 2.00 -15.88
C PHE A 88 -8.30 2.94 -16.69
N ASP A 89 -8.78 4.18 -16.85
CA ASP A 89 -8.09 5.21 -17.60
C ASP A 89 -7.32 6.10 -16.63
N TYR A 90 -6.03 6.26 -16.87
CA TYR A 90 -5.21 7.21 -16.13
C TYR A 90 -4.89 8.42 -17.00
N ASP A 91 -5.49 9.57 -16.64
CA ASP A 91 -5.19 10.87 -17.22
C ASP A 91 -4.22 11.64 -16.31
N PRO A 92 -2.97 11.91 -16.74
CA PRO A 92 -2.02 12.70 -15.96
C PRO A 92 -2.50 14.13 -15.65
N MET A 93 -3.48 14.67 -16.39
CA MET A 93 -4.07 15.98 -16.14
C MET A 93 -5.22 15.94 -15.12
N ASN A 94 -5.70 14.75 -14.75
CA ASN A 94 -6.67 14.53 -13.69
C ASN A 94 -6.21 13.37 -12.78
N PRO A 95 -5.06 13.50 -12.10
CA PRO A 95 -4.54 12.44 -11.24
C PRO A 95 -5.46 12.22 -10.02
N VAL A 96 -5.41 11.03 -9.44
CA VAL A 96 -5.94 10.78 -8.10
C VAL A 96 -5.17 11.64 -7.09
N PRO A 97 -5.86 12.47 -6.30
CA PRO A 97 -5.18 13.33 -5.34
C PRO A 97 -4.73 12.53 -4.11
N SER A 98 -3.59 12.91 -3.55
CA SER A 98 -3.13 12.42 -2.26
C SER A 98 -4.05 12.93 -1.15
N TYR A 99 -4.63 12.00 -0.38
CA TYR A 99 -5.57 12.32 0.68
C TYR A 99 -5.22 11.51 1.94
N GLY A 100 -4.45 12.13 2.83
CA GLY A 100 -3.82 11.43 3.95
C GLY A 100 -2.54 10.70 3.54
N GLY A 101 -2.32 9.54 4.12
CA GLY A 101 -1.19 8.66 3.86
C GLY A 101 0.10 9.10 4.55
N ASN A 102 1.21 8.47 4.14
CA ASN A 102 2.53 8.90 4.56
C ASN A 102 2.90 10.15 3.77
N VAL A 103 3.39 11.14 4.49
CA VAL A 103 3.84 12.37 3.88
C VAL A 103 5.27 12.60 4.35
N CYS A 104 6.22 12.38 3.44
CA CYS A 104 7.55 12.96 3.56
C CYS A 104 7.74 13.97 2.45
N CYS A 105 8.51 15.01 2.74
CA CYS A 105 9.24 15.70 1.69
C CYS A 105 8.35 16.49 0.69
N THR A 106 7.06 16.67 0.98
CA THR A 106 6.09 17.46 0.20
C THR A 106 5.73 18.81 0.85
N GLY A 107 6.42 19.18 1.94
CA GLY A 107 6.13 20.40 2.70
C GLY A 107 4.69 20.39 3.23
N ASN A 108 3.94 21.46 2.94
CA ASN A 108 2.55 21.62 3.35
C ASN A 108 1.55 21.28 2.23
N ALA A 109 1.99 20.64 1.15
CA ALA A 109 1.13 20.34 0.00
C ALA A 109 0.08 19.25 0.29
N VAL A 110 0.34 18.36 1.24
CA VAL A 110 -0.56 17.27 1.66
C VAL A 110 -0.55 17.18 3.18
N GLN A 111 -1.73 17.05 3.78
CA GLN A 111 -1.84 16.67 5.17
C GLN A 111 -1.73 15.15 5.30
N GLY A 112 -0.70 14.68 6.02
CA GLY A 112 -0.51 13.25 6.27
C GLY A 112 -1.42 12.69 7.36
N GLY A 113 -1.58 11.37 7.40
CA GLY A 113 -2.31 10.65 8.42
C GLY A 113 -3.40 9.72 7.88
N ALA A 114 -4.25 9.24 8.79
CA ALA A 114 -5.40 8.40 8.46
C ALA A 114 -6.61 9.28 8.10
N PHE A 115 -7.08 9.15 6.86
CA PHE A 115 -8.19 9.88 6.30
C PHE A 115 -9.21 8.90 5.70
N ASP A 116 -10.48 9.28 5.74
CA ASP A 116 -11.57 8.49 5.18
C ASP A 116 -11.55 8.58 3.63
N GLN A 117 -11.27 7.46 2.97
CA GLN A 117 -11.01 7.36 1.54
C GLN A 117 -12.29 7.27 0.69
N ARG A 118 -13.47 7.09 1.28
CA ARG A 118 -14.73 6.87 0.54
C ARG A 118 -14.97 7.85 -0.61
N LYS A 119 -14.67 9.13 -0.41
CA LYS A 119 -14.83 10.16 -1.45
C LYS A 119 -13.85 9.98 -2.62
N MET A 120 -12.65 9.47 -2.36
CA MET A 120 -11.67 9.16 -3.41
C MET A 120 -12.11 7.91 -4.18
N GLU A 121 -12.60 6.90 -3.46
CA GLU A 121 -13.10 5.64 -4.02
C GLU A 121 -14.33 5.81 -4.93
N GLU A 122 -14.91 6.99 -5.07
CA GLU A 122 -15.95 7.27 -6.09
C GLU A 122 -15.36 7.41 -7.50
N ARG A 123 -14.03 7.58 -7.62
CA ARG A 123 -13.36 7.76 -8.91
C ARG A 123 -13.23 6.45 -9.67
N LYS A 124 -13.51 6.50 -10.98
CA LYS A 124 -13.42 5.33 -11.88
C LYS A 124 -12.00 4.82 -12.10
N ASP A 125 -10.99 5.65 -11.85
CA ASP A 125 -9.58 5.28 -11.94
C ASP A 125 -9.01 4.73 -10.63
N ILE A 126 -9.87 4.42 -9.66
CA ILE A 126 -9.53 3.66 -8.46
C ILE A 126 -10.29 2.34 -8.50
N LEU A 127 -9.54 1.23 -8.53
CA LEU A 127 -10.05 -0.12 -8.38
C LEU A 127 -10.06 -0.47 -6.90
N VAL A 128 -11.17 -1.03 -6.42
CA VAL A 128 -11.39 -1.33 -4.99
C VAL A 128 -11.63 -2.82 -4.80
N TYR A 129 -10.76 -3.47 -4.02
CA TYR A 129 -10.88 -4.90 -3.68
C TYR A 129 -11.00 -5.06 -2.18
N SER A 130 -12.05 -5.72 -1.70
CA SER A 130 -12.26 -5.91 -0.26
C SER A 130 -12.45 -7.38 0.10
N THR A 131 -12.02 -7.80 1.28
CA THR A 131 -12.45 -9.08 1.85
C THR A 131 -13.94 -9.04 2.19
N GLU A 132 -14.53 -10.21 2.45
CA GLU A 132 -15.73 -10.29 3.28
C GLU A 132 -15.48 -9.68 4.68
N PRO A 133 -16.52 -9.28 5.43
CA PRO A 133 -16.36 -8.85 6.81
C PRO A 133 -15.65 -9.95 7.60
N LEU A 134 -14.62 -9.55 8.33
CA LEU A 134 -13.83 -10.46 9.11
C LEU A 134 -14.70 -11.08 10.22
N LYS A 135 -14.67 -12.42 10.30
CA LYS A 135 -15.46 -13.17 11.29
C LYS A 135 -14.88 -13.06 12.70
N GLU A 136 -13.61 -12.73 12.81
CA GLU A 136 -12.87 -12.52 14.04
C GLU A 136 -11.90 -11.36 13.85
N GLY A 137 -11.53 -10.69 14.94
CA GLY A 137 -10.56 -9.60 14.88
C GLY A 137 -9.14 -10.14 14.63
N ILE A 138 -8.39 -9.48 13.76
CA ILE A 138 -7.02 -9.89 13.39
C ILE A 138 -6.05 -8.72 13.51
N GLU A 139 -4.84 -9.01 13.99
CA GLU A 139 -3.76 -8.04 13.99
C GLU A 139 -2.88 -8.24 12.76
N LEU A 140 -2.73 -7.20 11.94
CA LEU A 140 -1.73 -7.11 10.90
C LEU A 140 -0.56 -6.29 11.42
N SER A 141 0.55 -6.93 11.78
CA SER A 141 1.77 -6.27 12.25
C SER A 141 2.97 -6.83 11.51
N GLY A 142 3.44 -6.10 10.50
CA GLY A 142 4.56 -6.51 9.68
C GLY A 142 4.47 -6.05 8.22
N PRO A 143 5.38 -6.56 7.38
CA PRO A 143 5.44 -6.25 5.96
C PRO A 143 4.15 -6.64 5.23
N ILE A 144 3.84 -5.85 4.21
CA ILE A 144 2.80 -6.11 3.23
C ILE A 144 3.46 -6.10 1.85
N GLU A 145 3.34 -7.21 1.14
CA GLU A 145 3.90 -7.38 -0.20
C GLU A 145 2.76 -7.46 -1.21
N VAL A 146 2.83 -6.70 -2.29
CA VAL A 146 1.81 -6.70 -3.33
C VAL A 146 2.47 -7.04 -4.67
N THR A 147 1.89 -8.03 -5.36
CA THR A 147 2.28 -8.41 -6.71
C THR A 147 1.08 -8.26 -7.61
N LEU A 148 1.17 -7.41 -8.63
CA LEU A 148 0.11 -7.22 -9.60
C LEU A 148 0.57 -7.66 -10.99
N TYR A 149 -0.35 -8.17 -11.78
CA TYR A 149 -0.17 -8.45 -13.19
C TYR A 149 -0.87 -7.35 -13.98
N VAL A 150 -0.10 -6.55 -14.70
CA VAL A 150 -0.58 -5.30 -15.28
C VAL A 150 -0.24 -5.24 -16.76
N SER A 151 -1.18 -4.77 -17.57
CA SER A 151 -0.92 -4.34 -18.94
C SER A 151 -1.35 -2.89 -19.14
N SER A 152 -0.83 -2.29 -20.20
CA SER A 152 -1.14 -0.92 -20.61
C SER A 152 -0.97 -0.81 -22.13
N ASP A 153 -1.53 0.23 -22.73
CA ASP A 153 -1.33 0.59 -24.14
C ASP A 153 -0.19 1.60 -24.35
N VAL A 154 0.33 2.18 -23.27
CA VAL A 154 1.46 3.12 -23.29
C VAL A 154 2.80 2.47 -22.95
N LYS A 155 3.89 3.19 -23.21
CA LYS A 155 5.27 2.71 -23.05
C LYS A 155 5.73 2.66 -21.58
N ASP A 156 5.13 3.48 -20.74
CA ASP A 156 5.37 3.57 -19.30
C ASP A 156 4.14 4.17 -18.60
N THR A 157 3.90 3.79 -17.35
CA THR A 157 2.86 4.35 -16.47
C THR A 157 3.27 4.03 -15.02
N ASP A 158 2.49 4.48 -14.05
CA ASP A 158 2.65 4.11 -12.64
C ASP A 158 1.52 3.17 -12.20
N ILE A 159 1.78 2.39 -11.15
CA ILE A 159 0.76 1.66 -10.41
C ILE A 159 0.91 1.98 -8.94
N THR A 160 -0.17 2.44 -8.31
CA THR A 160 -0.24 2.77 -6.89
C THR A 160 -1.12 1.76 -6.18
N VAL A 161 -0.76 1.44 -4.94
CA VAL A 161 -1.56 0.58 -4.07
C VAL A 161 -1.68 1.22 -2.70
N LYS A 162 -2.87 1.11 -2.10
CA LYS A 162 -3.13 1.53 -0.72
C LYS A 162 -3.87 0.44 0.04
N LEU A 163 -3.42 0.16 1.26
CA LEU A 163 -4.10 -0.71 2.20
C LEU A 163 -5.04 0.11 3.09
N ILE A 164 -6.25 -0.37 3.29
CA ILE A 164 -7.33 0.32 3.98
C ILE A 164 -8.01 -0.59 4.99
N ASP A 165 -8.38 0.00 6.13
CA ASP A 165 -9.28 -0.57 7.12
C ASP A 165 -10.70 -0.02 6.95
N VAL A 166 -11.63 -0.89 6.54
CA VAL A 166 -13.04 -0.53 6.33
C VAL A 166 -13.87 -0.98 7.52
N TYR A 167 -14.51 0.00 8.16
CA TYR A 167 -15.35 -0.19 9.32
C TYR A 167 -16.74 -0.72 8.91
N PRO A 168 -17.49 -1.37 9.82
CA PRO A 168 -18.84 -1.86 9.55
C PRO A 168 -19.83 -0.78 9.11
N ASP A 169 -19.59 0.48 9.50
CA ASP A 169 -20.41 1.65 9.10
C ASP A 169 -19.95 2.29 7.77
N GLY A 170 -18.98 1.69 7.11
CA GLY A 170 -18.45 2.07 5.81
C GLY A 170 -17.28 3.06 5.85
N ARG A 171 -16.91 3.64 6.99
CA ARG A 171 -15.69 4.48 7.06
C ARG A 171 -14.47 3.68 6.59
N ALA A 172 -13.62 4.27 5.76
CA ALA A 172 -12.53 3.56 5.11
C ALA A 172 -11.20 4.30 5.33
N TYR A 173 -10.41 3.90 6.33
CA TYR A 173 -9.18 4.62 6.70
C TYR A 173 -7.94 4.00 6.07
N ASN A 174 -7.16 4.82 5.38
CA ASN A 174 -5.87 4.41 4.83
C ASN A 174 -4.85 4.06 5.92
N LEU A 175 -4.07 3.00 5.69
CA LEU A 175 -3.04 2.52 6.61
C LEU A 175 -1.64 2.78 6.06
N ASP A 176 -1.35 2.26 4.87
CA ASP A 176 -0.09 2.47 4.17
C ASP A 176 -0.34 2.44 2.65
N GLU A 177 0.57 3.01 1.88
CA GLU A 177 0.48 3.08 0.42
C GLU A 177 1.85 3.19 -0.24
N THR A 178 1.92 2.67 -1.46
CA THR A 178 3.14 2.55 -2.27
C THR A 178 2.86 2.84 -3.75
N ILE A 179 3.92 3.06 -4.51
CA ILE A 179 3.88 3.27 -5.96
C ILE A 179 5.00 2.46 -6.63
N GLN A 180 4.75 2.00 -7.85
CA GLN A 180 5.77 1.46 -8.72
C GLN A 180 5.63 2.09 -10.10
N ARG A 181 6.64 2.86 -10.50
CA ARG A 181 6.79 3.31 -11.89
C ARG A 181 7.31 2.18 -12.75
N LEU A 182 6.60 1.86 -13.84
CA LEU A 182 6.77 0.59 -14.53
C LEU A 182 8.07 0.48 -15.33
N ARG A 183 8.69 1.59 -15.75
CA ARG A 183 10.04 1.56 -16.34
C ARG A 183 11.13 1.05 -15.39
N TYR A 184 10.87 1.08 -14.07
CA TYR A 184 11.77 0.57 -13.03
C TYR A 184 11.33 -0.79 -12.47
N ARG A 185 10.33 -1.45 -13.06
CA ARG A 185 9.75 -2.71 -12.52
C ARG A 185 10.74 -3.88 -12.38
N ASN A 186 11.89 -3.82 -13.06
CA ASN A 186 12.94 -4.84 -12.99
C ASN A 186 13.99 -4.55 -11.90
N GLY A 187 13.88 -3.42 -11.19
CA GLY A 187 14.85 -2.94 -10.20
C GLY A 187 15.47 -1.59 -10.60
N TYR A 188 15.77 -0.77 -9.61
CA TYR A 188 16.35 0.58 -9.79
C TYR A 188 17.80 0.57 -10.27
N ASP A 189 18.50 -0.55 -10.10
CA ASP A 189 19.86 -0.80 -10.58
C ASP A 189 19.89 -1.43 -11.99
N LYS A 190 18.72 -1.70 -12.58
CA LYS A 190 18.60 -2.32 -13.92
C LYS A 190 18.33 -1.28 -15.00
N PRO A 191 18.64 -1.60 -16.28
CA PRO A 191 18.21 -0.77 -17.39
C PRO A 191 16.69 -0.55 -17.39
N LEU A 192 16.27 0.61 -17.89
CA LEU A 192 14.86 0.94 -18.04
C LEU A 192 14.14 -0.12 -18.88
N ALA A 193 12.98 -0.55 -18.42
CA ALA A 193 12.17 -1.56 -19.10
C ALA A 193 10.93 -0.89 -19.71
N TRP A 194 10.72 -1.01 -21.01
CA TRP A 194 9.54 -0.41 -21.67
C TRP A 194 8.39 -1.41 -21.74
N MET A 195 7.16 -0.90 -21.71
CA MET A 195 5.96 -1.71 -21.94
C MET A 195 5.66 -1.80 -23.43
N GLU A 196 5.18 -2.97 -23.85
CA GLU A 196 4.58 -3.23 -25.15
C GLU A 196 3.06 -3.23 -24.96
N ALA A 197 2.34 -2.60 -25.88
CA ALA A 197 0.89 -2.45 -25.78
C ALA A 197 0.19 -3.80 -25.60
N GLY A 198 -0.61 -3.93 -24.54
CA GLY A 198 -1.40 -5.13 -24.23
C GLY A 198 -0.60 -6.32 -23.66
N LYS A 199 0.73 -6.22 -23.55
CA LYS A 199 1.54 -7.27 -22.91
C LYS A 199 1.38 -7.19 -21.39
N VAL A 200 1.12 -8.34 -20.77
CA VAL A 200 0.98 -8.45 -19.31
C VAL A 200 2.35 -8.59 -18.66
N TYR A 201 2.61 -7.74 -17.66
CA TYR A 201 3.84 -7.74 -16.88
C TYR A 201 3.53 -8.06 -15.42
N LYS A 202 4.35 -8.91 -14.80
CA LYS A 202 4.37 -9.09 -13.35
C LYS A 202 5.09 -7.89 -12.72
N VAL A 203 4.44 -7.22 -11.79
CA VAL A 203 4.92 -6.03 -11.08
C VAL A 203 4.92 -6.32 -9.59
N ALA A 204 6.10 -6.48 -9.01
CA ALA A 204 6.27 -6.48 -7.56
C ALA A 204 6.36 -5.03 -7.09
N LEU A 205 5.40 -4.59 -6.27
CA LEU A 205 5.44 -3.24 -5.71
C LEU A 205 6.42 -3.18 -4.54
N GLN A 206 6.91 -1.97 -4.24
CA GLN A 206 7.74 -1.77 -3.06
C GLN A 206 6.96 -2.15 -1.79
N PRO A 207 7.60 -2.86 -0.85
CA PRO A 207 6.91 -3.37 0.33
C PRO A 207 6.41 -2.22 1.21
N MET A 208 5.18 -2.39 1.70
CA MET A 208 4.56 -1.56 2.73
C MET A 208 4.77 -2.20 4.10
N ASN A 209 4.45 -1.48 5.18
CA ASN A 209 4.56 -1.99 6.54
C ASN A 209 3.52 -1.33 7.44
N THR A 210 2.82 -2.11 8.27
CA THR A 210 1.82 -1.56 9.20
C THR A 210 1.77 -2.32 10.52
N SER A 211 1.09 -1.72 11.50
CA SER A 211 0.57 -2.40 12.68
C SER A 211 -0.85 -1.91 12.93
N ASN A 212 -1.85 -2.68 12.52
CA ASN A 212 -3.27 -2.37 12.70
C ASN A 212 -4.04 -3.61 13.15
N PHE A 213 -4.93 -3.42 14.12
CA PHE A 213 -5.91 -4.42 14.50
C PHE A 213 -7.23 -4.13 13.79
N PHE A 214 -7.66 -5.05 12.94
CA PHE A 214 -8.97 -5.01 12.29
C PHE A 214 -9.95 -5.71 13.21
N GLU A 215 -10.99 -5.01 13.68
CA GLU A 215 -11.99 -5.63 14.55
C GLU A 215 -12.91 -6.58 13.78
N THR A 216 -13.70 -7.37 14.51
CA THR A 216 -14.75 -8.21 13.89
C THR A 216 -15.71 -7.33 13.10
N GLY A 217 -16.05 -7.76 11.88
CA GLY A 217 -16.90 -7.02 10.95
C GLY A 217 -16.18 -5.98 10.10
N HIS A 218 -14.92 -5.65 10.41
CA HIS A 218 -14.11 -4.83 9.51
C HIS A 218 -13.77 -5.61 8.23
N ARG A 219 -13.32 -4.90 7.19
CA ARG A 219 -12.78 -5.51 5.97
C ARG A 219 -11.36 -5.00 5.73
N ILE A 220 -10.52 -5.89 5.21
CA ILE A 220 -9.26 -5.47 4.60
C ILE A 220 -9.59 -5.04 3.17
N ARG A 221 -9.15 -3.83 2.80
CA ARG A 221 -9.34 -3.30 1.45
C ARG A 221 -8.00 -2.92 0.82
N LEU A 222 -7.88 -3.22 -0.47
CA LEU A 222 -6.80 -2.78 -1.32
C LEU A 222 -7.37 -1.86 -2.40
N GLU A 223 -6.85 -0.64 -2.51
CA GLU A 223 -7.06 0.22 -3.66
C GLU A 223 -5.92 0.05 -4.66
N VAL A 224 -6.23 0.05 -5.96
CA VAL A 224 -5.24 0.12 -7.04
C VAL A 224 -5.58 1.28 -7.96
N SER A 225 -4.57 2.08 -8.33
CA SER A 225 -4.69 3.16 -9.31
C SER A 225 -3.35 3.36 -10.04
N SER A 226 -3.20 4.47 -10.77
CA SER A 226 -1.96 4.87 -11.45
C SER A 226 -1.46 6.25 -11.06
N SER A 227 -2.00 6.84 -10.00
CA SER A 227 -1.50 8.10 -9.46
C SER A 227 -1.87 8.28 -8.00
N ASN A 228 -1.09 9.12 -7.32
CA ASN A 228 -1.34 9.57 -5.95
C ASN A 228 -0.56 10.89 -5.78
N PHE A 229 -1.12 11.97 -6.30
CA PHE A 229 -0.45 13.26 -6.47
C PHE A 229 -0.95 14.31 -5.46
N PRO A 230 -0.08 15.11 -4.80
CA PRO A 230 1.33 15.31 -5.09
C PRO A 230 2.31 14.51 -4.22
N ARG A 231 1.86 13.45 -3.54
CA ARG A 231 2.80 12.57 -2.80
C ARG A 231 3.86 11.99 -3.74
N PHE A 232 3.44 11.54 -4.91
CA PHE A 232 4.33 11.12 -5.99
C PHE A 232 4.16 12.02 -7.22
N ASP A 233 5.23 12.19 -7.99
CA ASP A 233 5.16 12.86 -9.28
C ASP A 233 4.29 12.04 -10.24
N ARG A 234 3.55 12.72 -11.11
CA ARG A 234 2.66 12.08 -12.07
C ARG A 234 3.49 11.43 -13.16
N ASN A 235 3.18 10.19 -13.53
CA ASN A 235 3.64 9.67 -14.82
C ASN A 235 2.90 10.38 -15.94
N LEU A 236 3.62 10.86 -16.96
CA LEU A 236 3.02 11.49 -18.13
C LEU A 236 2.73 10.48 -19.26
N ASN A 237 3.06 9.21 -19.04
CA ASN A 237 2.74 8.06 -19.88
C ASN A 237 3.41 8.04 -21.26
N THR A 238 4.38 8.92 -21.50
CA THR A 238 5.12 9.05 -22.77
C THR A 238 6.36 8.14 -22.82
N GLY A 239 6.85 7.71 -21.66
CA GLY A 239 8.19 7.13 -21.52
C GLY A 239 9.33 8.15 -21.63
N GLY A 240 9.03 9.45 -21.69
CA GLY A 240 9.99 10.54 -21.72
C GLY A 240 10.55 10.89 -20.35
N ARG A 241 11.15 12.07 -20.22
CA ARG A 241 11.74 12.54 -18.96
C ARG A 241 10.67 13.32 -18.19
N ASN A 242 9.99 12.65 -17.26
CA ASN A 242 8.85 13.25 -16.53
C ASN A 242 9.12 14.64 -15.91
N TYR A 243 10.37 14.97 -15.56
CA TYR A 243 10.72 16.25 -14.94
C TYR A 243 10.72 17.46 -15.88
N ASP A 244 10.74 17.29 -17.20
CA ASP A 244 10.71 18.39 -18.17
C ASP A 244 9.58 18.28 -19.21
N GLU A 245 8.68 17.31 -19.03
CA GLU A 245 7.52 17.10 -19.86
C GLU A 245 6.28 17.83 -19.28
N ALA A 246 5.45 18.38 -20.18
CA ALA A 246 4.23 19.10 -19.81
C ALA A 246 2.95 18.45 -20.36
N ALA A 247 3.06 17.71 -21.47
CA ALA A 247 1.94 17.02 -22.09
C ALA A 247 1.97 15.55 -21.71
N GLY A 248 0.88 15.08 -21.12
CA GLY A 248 0.66 13.66 -20.84
C GLY A 248 -0.19 12.98 -21.90
N VAL A 249 -0.15 11.65 -21.92
CA VAL A 249 -1.05 10.80 -22.71
C VAL A 249 -1.93 10.02 -21.73
N VAL A 250 -3.20 9.82 -22.07
CA VAL A 250 -4.08 8.95 -21.27
C VAL A 250 -3.62 7.50 -21.44
N ALA A 251 -3.41 6.79 -20.34
CA ALA A 251 -3.06 5.38 -20.35
C ALA A 251 -4.30 4.52 -20.06
N HIS A 252 -4.52 3.48 -20.86
CA HIS A 252 -5.57 2.48 -20.65
C HIS A 252 -4.96 1.27 -19.93
N ASN A 253 -5.04 1.28 -18.60
CA ASN A 253 -4.39 0.29 -17.74
C ASN A 253 -5.35 -0.84 -17.40
N VAL A 254 -4.80 -2.05 -17.25
CA VAL A 254 -5.56 -3.24 -16.85
C VAL A 254 -4.84 -3.97 -15.73
N VAL A 255 -5.56 -4.26 -14.65
CA VAL A 255 -5.12 -5.18 -13.59
C VAL A 255 -5.72 -6.55 -13.88
N HIS A 256 -4.86 -7.51 -14.20
CA HIS A 256 -5.25 -8.88 -14.51
C HIS A 256 -5.32 -9.72 -13.23
N HIS A 257 -6.30 -10.62 -13.16
CA HIS A 257 -6.43 -11.56 -12.05
C HIS A 257 -7.00 -12.88 -12.55
N SER A 258 -6.17 -13.93 -12.50
CA SER A 258 -6.55 -15.30 -12.87
C SER A 258 -5.55 -16.30 -12.30
N LYS A 259 -5.75 -17.60 -12.58
CA LYS A 259 -4.75 -18.64 -12.33
C LYS A 259 -3.41 -18.36 -13.05
N GLN A 260 -3.45 -17.77 -14.25
CA GLN A 260 -2.25 -17.41 -15.00
C GLN A 260 -1.62 -16.12 -14.49
N TYR A 261 -2.45 -15.19 -14.03
CA TYR A 261 -2.08 -13.86 -13.56
C TYR A 261 -2.55 -13.66 -12.12
N PRO A 262 -1.97 -14.35 -11.13
CA PRO A 262 -2.45 -14.31 -9.75
C PRO A 262 -2.01 -13.01 -9.05
N SER A 263 -2.67 -11.90 -9.38
CA SER A 263 -2.49 -10.65 -8.63
C SER A 263 -2.88 -10.86 -7.17
N GLU A 264 -2.00 -10.49 -6.25
CA GLU A 264 -2.09 -10.86 -4.84
C GLU A 264 -1.55 -9.77 -3.92
N VAL A 265 -2.07 -9.78 -2.68
CA VAL A 265 -1.52 -9.07 -1.53
C VAL A 265 -1.23 -10.08 -0.42
N LYS A 266 0.02 -10.08 0.04
CA LYS A 266 0.48 -10.88 1.17
C LYS A 266 0.65 -9.98 2.38
N ILE A 267 -0.15 -10.24 3.41
CA ILE A 267 -0.16 -9.50 4.67
C ILE A 267 0.47 -10.31 5.79
N THR A 268 1.00 -9.65 6.80
CA THR A 268 1.61 -10.29 7.96
C THR A 268 0.64 -10.29 9.14
N VAL A 269 0.02 -11.44 9.43
CA VAL A 269 -1.00 -11.58 10.49
C VAL A 269 -0.39 -12.18 11.76
N VAL A 270 -0.61 -11.54 12.90
CA VAL A 270 -0.21 -12.08 14.21
C VAL A 270 -1.35 -12.94 14.76
N ARG A 271 -1.11 -14.25 14.83
CA ARG A 271 -2.04 -15.18 15.50
C ARG A 271 -1.64 -15.31 16.96
N LYS A 272 -2.60 -15.14 17.87
CA LYS A 272 -2.42 -15.39 19.31
C LYS A 272 -2.57 -16.85 19.64
#